data_AF-A0A6P8HZY4-F1
#
_entry.id   AF-A0A6P8HZY4-F1
#
_cell.length_a   1.000
_cell.length_b   1.000
_cell.length_c   1.000
_cell.angle_alpha   90.00
_cell.angle_beta   90.00
_cell.angle_gamma   90.00
#
_symmetry.space_group_name_H-M   'P 1'
#
loop_
_entity.id
_entity.type
_entity.pdbx_description
1 polymer ?
#
loop_
_entity_poly.entity_id
_entity_poly.type
_entity_poly.pdbx_seq_one_letter_code
_entity_poly.pdbx_strand_id
1 'polypeptide(L)'
;QYCIYGKPYAGKQSYGWIELYDDSPSIFPNVLPFANQRYYHWVIRLYFFCQTSGNKTIPISLPITKPFYLLPYGSRDCQQVKWMVATTEWIKYYTPYYDYRYHKTHGTVPHHKVDDRNHNNGITMFYCYYE
;
A
#
# COMPACT_ATOMS: atom_id res chain seq x y z
N GLN A 1 -8.52 1.37 11.41
CA GLN A 1 -7.92 2.18 10.35
C GLN A 1 -7.17 1.26 9.40
N TYR A 2 -7.41 1.41 8.11
CA TYR A 2 -6.83 0.53 7.08
C TYR A 2 -6.81 1.23 5.73
N CYS A 3 -6.06 0.69 4.79
CA CYS A 3 -6.04 1.10 3.40
C CYS A 3 -6.33 -0.10 2.51
N ILE A 4 -6.78 0.20 1.29
CA ILE A 4 -6.98 -0.75 0.20
C ILE A 4 -6.35 -0.18 -1.06
N TYR A 5 -5.94 -1.07 -1.96
CA TYR A 5 -5.56 -0.69 -3.31
C TYR A 5 -6.74 -0.07 -4.05
N GLY A 6 -6.49 0.99 -4.80
CA GLY A 6 -7.50 1.53 -5.69
C GLY A 6 -7.00 2.75 -6.45
N LYS A 7 -7.26 2.77 -7.76
CA LYS A 7 -6.95 3.89 -8.63
C LYS A 7 -7.93 5.05 -8.38
N PRO A 8 -7.47 6.31 -8.41
CA PRO A 8 -8.37 7.46 -8.33
C PRO A 8 -9.37 7.45 -9.49
N TYR A 9 -10.65 7.68 -9.15
CA TYR A 9 -11.70 8.01 -10.10
C TYR A 9 -12.13 9.46 -9.85
N ALA A 10 -12.57 10.15 -10.91
CA ALA A 10 -13.04 11.52 -10.80
C ALA A 10 -14.12 11.64 -9.71
N GLY A 11 -13.89 12.50 -8.71
CA GLY A 11 -14.85 12.79 -7.64
C GLY A 11 -14.55 12.26 -6.24
N LYS A 12 -13.50 11.45 -6.01
CA LYS A 12 -13.06 11.06 -4.64
C LYS A 12 -11.79 11.81 -4.20
N GLN A 13 -11.87 12.49 -3.06
CA GLN A 13 -10.92 13.51 -2.59
C GLN A 13 -9.85 13.06 -1.58
N SER A 14 -9.74 11.77 -1.22
CA SER A 14 -8.60 11.33 -0.40
C SER A 14 -8.02 10.04 -0.95
N TYR A 15 -6.97 10.19 -1.76
CA TYR A 15 -6.13 9.10 -2.21
C TYR A 15 -4.68 9.42 -1.84
N GLY A 16 -3.92 8.38 -1.55
CA GLY A 16 -2.47 8.47 -1.52
C GLY A 16 -1.85 7.59 -2.59
N TRP A 17 -0.58 7.83 -2.87
CA TRP A 17 0.19 6.94 -3.72
C TRP A 17 1.59 6.72 -3.17
N ILE A 18 2.12 5.54 -3.47
CA ILE A 18 3.52 5.14 -3.23
C ILE A 18 4.15 4.88 -4.58
N GLU A 19 5.35 5.43 -4.78
CA GLU A 19 6.12 5.33 -6.01
C GLU A 19 7.22 4.26 -5.85
N LEU A 20 7.20 3.28 -6.74
CA LEU A 20 8.24 2.27 -6.91
C LEU A 20 8.99 2.56 -8.21
N TYR A 21 10.30 2.34 -8.21
CA TYR A 21 11.13 2.41 -9.39
C TYR A 21 11.42 1.01 -9.87
N ASP A 22 11.37 0.81 -11.18
CA ASP A 22 11.73 -0.43 -11.85
C ASP A 22 12.52 -0.07 -13.11
N ASP A 23 13.75 -0.58 -13.20
CA ASP A 23 14.65 -0.36 -14.33
C ASP A 23 14.30 -1.24 -15.55
N SER A 24 13.33 -2.15 -15.40
CA SER A 24 12.70 -2.86 -16.49
C SER A 24 11.39 -2.16 -16.90
N PRO A 25 11.19 -1.82 -18.18
CA PRO A 25 9.94 -1.22 -18.65
C PRO A 25 8.82 -2.26 -18.77
N SER A 26 8.99 -3.44 -18.17
CA SER A 26 8.04 -4.55 -18.22
C SER A 26 6.68 -4.06 -17.73
N ILE A 27 5.71 -4.00 -18.64
CA ILE A 27 4.32 -3.73 -18.29
C ILE A 27 3.88 -4.92 -17.44
N PHE A 28 3.50 -4.68 -16.19
CA PHE A 28 2.86 -5.68 -15.34
C PHE A 28 1.34 -5.55 -15.53
N PRO A 29 0.70 -6.24 -16.50
CA PRO A 29 -0.73 -6.08 -16.75
C PRO A 29 -1.57 -6.36 -15.51
N ASN A 30 -1.09 -7.23 -14.62
CA ASN A 30 -1.77 -7.64 -13.39
C ASN A 30 -1.86 -6.54 -12.32
N VAL A 31 -1.03 -5.48 -12.38
CA VAL A 31 -1.07 -4.36 -11.40
C VAL A 31 -1.79 -3.11 -11.91
N LEU A 32 -2.12 -3.05 -13.19
CA LEU A 32 -2.82 -1.92 -13.81
C LEU A 32 -4.16 -1.52 -13.15
N PRO A 33 -4.94 -2.42 -12.52
CA PRO A 33 -6.17 -2.02 -11.83
C PRO A 33 -5.94 -1.06 -10.65
N PHE A 34 -4.75 -1.08 -10.06
CA PHE A 34 -4.39 -0.32 -8.86
C PHE A 34 -3.10 0.49 -9.00
N ALA A 35 -2.43 0.39 -10.14
CA ALA A 35 -1.21 1.11 -10.43
C ALA A 35 -1.34 1.93 -11.72
N ASN A 36 -0.64 3.06 -11.77
CA ASN A 36 -0.31 3.71 -13.04
C ASN A 36 1.19 3.59 -13.28
N GLN A 37 1.58 3.08 -14.45
CA GLN A 37 2.94 3.15 -14.92
C GLN A 37 3.12 4.45 -15.72
N ARG A 38 4.12 5.25 -15.39
CA ARG A 38 4.55 6.35 -16.26
C ARG A 38 5.69 5.82 -17.13
N TYR A 39 5.35 5.46 -18.37
CA TYR A 39 6.26 4.85 -19.36
C TYR A 39 7.59 5.60 -19.52
N TYR A 40 7.57 6.93 -19.42
CA TYR A 40 8.76 7.77 -19.56
C TYR A 40 9.65 7.88 -18.32
N HIS A 41 9.29 7.26 -17.19
CA HIS A 41 9.93 7.50 -15.90
C HIS A 41 10.36 6.26 -15.11
N TRP A 42 10.24 5.03 -15.64
CA TRP A 42 10.70 3.83 -14.92
C TRP A 42 10.04 3.69 -13.54
N VAL A 43 8.79 4.14 -13.47
CA VAL A 43 8.06 4.39 -12.21
C VAL A 43 6.69 3.73 -12.26
N ILE A 44 6.40 3.00 -11.19
CA ILE A 44 5.11 2.39 -10.88
C ILE A 44 4.52 3.14 -9.68
N ARG A 45 3.35 3.76 -9.85
CA ARG A 45 2.60 4.36 -8.74
C ARG A 45 1.49 3.44 -8.30
N LEU A 46 1.58 2.94 -7.07
CA LEU A 46 0.51 2.22 -6.39
C LEU A 46 -0.41 3.24 -5.71
N TYR A 47 -1.72 3.14 -5.94
CA TYR A 47 -2.70 4.05 -5.37
C TYR A 47 -3.51 3.38 -4.26
N PHE A 48 -3.85 4.20 -3.26
CA PHE A 48 -4.51 3.72 -2.05
C PHE A 48 -5.67 4.63 -1.66
N PHE A 49 -6.72 3.97 -1.16
CA PHE A 49 -7.77 4.61 -0.37
C PHE A 49 -7.64 4.15 1.06
N CYS A 50 -7.61 5.10 1.99
CA CYS A 50 -7.42 4.81 3.41
C CYS A 50 -8.61 5.30 4.23
N GLN A 51 -9.13 4.44 5.08
CA GLN A 51 -9.99 4.81 6.20
C GLN A 51 -9.09 5.13 7.41
N THR A 52 -8.87 6.42 7.63
CA THR A 52 -7.98 6.94 8.69
C THR A 52 -8.70 7.26 9.99
N SER A 53 -10.03 7.34 9.96
CA SER A 53 -10.84 7.57 11.15
C SER A 53 -11.13 6.26 11.91
N GLY A 54 -11.53 6.42 13.18
CA GLY A 54 -11.90 5.30 14.06
C GLY A 54 -10.72 4.67 14.82
N ASN A 55 -11.00 3.58 15.53
CA ASN A 55 -10.04 2.86 16.38
C ASN A 55 -9.83 1.43 15.88
N LYS A 56 -8.56 1.01 15.77
CA LYS A 56 -8.16 -0.33 15.31
C LYS A 56 -8.66 -1.46 16.22
N THR A 57 -8.87 -1.19 17.51
CA THR A 57 -9.34 -2.18 18.50
C THR A 57 -10.87 -2.29 18.58
N ILE A 58 -11.60 -1.57 17.73
CA ILE A 58 -13.06 -1.70 17.62
C ILE A 58 -13.35 -2.50 16.35
N PRO A 59 -13.87 -3.74 16.45
CA PRO A 59 -14.09 -4.60 15.30
C PRO A 59 -15.10 -4.03 14.30
N ILE A 60 -14.72 -3.98 13.02
CA ILE A 60 -15.60 -3.58 11.91
C ILE A 60 -16.21 -4.78 11.21
N SER A 61 -17.36 -4.58 10.57
CA SER A 61 -17.97 -5.59 9.69
C SER A 61 -17.44 -5.44 8.26
N LEU A 62 -16.89 -6.52 7.70
CA LEU A 62 -16.50 -6.63 6.29
C LEU A 62 -17.04 -7.94 5.71
N PRO A 63 -17.05 -8.12 4.38
CA PRO A 63 -17.36 -9.42 3.77
C PRO A 63 -16.34 -10.47 4.21
N ILE A 64 -16.81 -11.55 4.87
CA ILE A 64 -15.97 -12.63 5.44
C ILE A 64 -16.11 -13.96 4.69
N THR A 65 -16.71 -13.96 3.50
CA THR A 65 -16.95 -15.20 2.74
C THR A 65 -15.68 -15.85 2.19
N LYS A 66 -14.56 -15.10 2.16
CA LYS A 66 -13.24 -15.57 1.77
C LYS A 66 -12.17 -14.75 2.49
N PRO A 67 -10.97 -15.31 2.71
CA PRO A 67 -9.86 -14.55 3.26
C PRO A 67 -9.54 -13.32 2.40
N PHE A 68 -9.06 -12.27 3.05
CA PHE A 68 -8.72 -11.02 2.36
C PHE A 68 -7.58 -10.29 3.05
N TYR A 69 -7.03 -9.32 2.32
CA TYR A 69 -5.97 -8.46 2.80
C TYR A 69 -6.44 -7.03 2.94
N LEU A 70 -6.05 -6.39 4.04
CA LEU A 70 -6.03 -4.94 4.17
C LEU A 70 -4.59 -4.47 4.39
N LEU A 71 -4.30 -3.22 4.09
CA LEU A 71 -3.02 -2.62 4.44
C LEU A 71 -3.19 -1.78 5.72
N PRO A 72 -2.36 -1.93 6.76
CA PRO A 72 -2.53 -1.17 7.99
C PRO A 72 -2.18 0.30 7.78
N TYR A 73 -2.84 1.21 8.51
CA TYR A 73 -2.60 2.66 8.45
C TYR A 73 -2.02 3.17 9.77
N GLY A 74 -1.07 4.12 9.72
CA GLY A 74 -0.51 4.81 10.90
C GLY A 74 0.47 3.99 11.77
N SER A 75 0.27 2.68 11.90
CA SER A 75 1.17 1.72 12.56
C SER A 75 1.06 0.36 11.89
N ARG A 76 1.85 -0.63 12.32
CA ARG A 76 1.76 -2.02 11.84
C ARG A 76 0.49 -2.75 12.32
N ASP A 77 -0.20 -2.21 13.31
CA ASP A 77 -1.35 -2.89 13.91
C ASP A 77 -2.52 -2.97 12.93
N CYS A 78 -3.11 -4.16 12.87
CA CYS A 78 -4.27 -4.44 12.04
C CYS A 78 -5.56 -3.89 12.64
N GLN A 79 -6.47 -3.43 11.77
CA GLN A 79 -7.84 -3.14 12.17
C GLN A 79 -8.54 -4.45 12.54
N GLN A 80 -9.14 -4.57 13.72
CA GLN A 80 -9.95 -5.74 14.05
C GLN A 80 -11.17 -5.84 13.12
N VAL A 81 -11.46 -7.04 12.65
CA VAL A 81 -12.64 -7.36 11.84
C VAL A 81 -13.44 -8.41 12.58
N LYS A 82 -14.76 -8.25 12.63
CA LYS A 82 -15.62 -9.22 13.31
C LYS A 82 -15.45 -10.61 12.69
N TRP A 83 -15.32 -11.62 13.54
CA TRP A 83 -15.27 -13.03 13.16
C TRP A 83 -14.03 -13.47 12.37
N MET A 84 -13.00 -12.63 12.28
CA MET A 84 -11.75 -12.95 11.57
C MET A 84 -10.56 -12.76 12.51
N VAL A 85 -9.55 -13.61 12.37
CA VAL A 85 -8.25 -13.42 13.01
C VAL A 85 -7.32 -12.71 12.02
N ALA A 86 -6.55 -11.75 12.51
CA ALA A 86 -5.63 -10.98 11.68
C ALA A 86 -4.17 -11.41 11.91
N THR A 87 -3.46 -11.74 10.84
CA THR A 87 -2.01 -11.98 10.85
C THR A 87 -1.31 -10.88 10.06
N THR A 88 -0.29 -10.25 10.65
CA THR A 88 0.51 -9.24 9.97
C THR A 88 1.63 -9.89 9.15
N GLU A 89 1.62 -9.63 7.85
CA GLU A 89 2.64 -10.06 6.89
C GLU A 89 3.33 -8.83 6.29
N TRP A 90 4.44 -9.05 5.59
CA TRP A 90 5.18 -7.99 4.93
C TRP A 90 5.81 -8.45 3.63
N ILE A 91 5.90 -7.52 2.68
CA ILE A 91 6.63 -7.71 1.42
C ILE A 91 7.61 -6.56 1.29
N LYS A 92 8.89 -6.88 1.07
CA LYS A 92 9.91 -5.91 0.70
C LYS A 92 10.02 -5.87 -0.81
N TYR A 93 9.67 -4.73 -1.39
CA TYR A 93 9.88 -4.44 -2.80
C TYR A 93 11.25 -3.82 -2.98
N TYR A 94 12.09 -4.48 -3.77
CA TYR A 94 13.30 -3.86 -4.27
C TYR A 94 12.90 -2.75 -5.25
N THR A 95 13.46 -1.56 -5.06
CA THR A 95 13.23 -0.41 -5.93
C THR A 95 14.59 0.20 -6.27
N PRO A 96 15.22 -0.19 -7.40
CA PRO A 96 16.50 0.38 -7.80
C PRO A 96 16.36 1.91 -7.98
N TYR A 97 17.46 2.65 -7.81
CA TYR A 97 17.48 4.11 -7.98
C TYR A 97 16.54 4.89 -7.04
N TYR A 98 16.34 4.39 -5.82
CA TYR A 98 15.66 5.12 -4.76
C TYR A 98 16.40 6.45 -4.46
N ASP A 99 15.95 7.53 -5.10
CA ASP A 99 16.47 8.88 -4.87
C ASP A 99 15.72 9.54 -3.72
N TYR A 100 16.38 9.65 -2.56
CA TYR A 100 15.88 10.27 -1.33
C TYR A 100 15.49 11.75 -1.51
N ARG A 101 15.91 12.39 -2.60
CA ARG A 101 15.60 13.79 -2.91
C ARG A 101 14.17 14.02 -3.41
N TYR A 102 13.44 12.97 -3.77
CA TYR A 102 12.06 13.07 -4.24
C TYR A 102 11.08 12.38 -3.28
N HIS A 103 9.95 13.03 -3.00
CA HIS A 103 8.86 12.42 -2.25
C HIS A 103 8.31 11.20 -2.98
N LYS A 104 8.52 10.01 -2.40
CA LYS A 104 8.05 8.73 -2.95
C LYS A 104 6.64 8.39 -2.52
N THR A 105 6.04 9.25 -1.70
CA THR A 105 4.67 9.11 -1.24
C THR A 105 3.98 10.46 -1.27
N HIS A 106 2.68 10.44 -1.52
CA HIS A 106 1.83 11.61 -1.42
C HIS A 106 0.49 11.22 -0.82
N GLY A 107 -0.09 12.15 -0.05
CA GLY A 107 -1.41 11.97 0.55
C GLY A 107 -1.42 10.82 1.57
N THR A 108 -2.58 10.20 1.70
CA THR A 108 -2.84 9.19 2.72
C THR A 108 -2.50 7.80 2.19
N VAL A 109 -1.42 7.23 2.70
CA VAL A 109 -0.91 5.91 2.27
C VAL A 109 -0.86 4.92 3.44
N PRO A 110 -0.82 3.61 3.18
CA PRO A 110 -0.61 2.61 4.21
C PRO A 110 0.70 2.84 4.97
N HIS A 111 0.77 2.29 6.18
CA HIS A 111 2.01 2.19 6.92
C HIS A 111 3.01 1.35 6.13
N HIS A 112 4.20 1.90 5.92
CA HIS A 112 5.29 1.29 5.18
C HIS A 112 6.62 1.75 5.78
N LYS A 113 7.70 1.02 5.48
CA LYS A 113 9.06 1.43 5.81
C LYS A 113 9.85 1.65 4.54
N VAL A 114 10.51 2.80 4.47
CA VAL A 114 11.51 3.10 3.45
C VAL A 114 12.87 2.78 4.04
N ASP A 115 13.63 1.90 3.37
CA ASP A 115 15.01 1.64 3.75
C ASP A 115 15.93 2.67 3.08
N ASP A 116 16.97 3.11 3.79
CA ASP A 116 17.94 4.06 3.24
C ASP A 116 18.93 3.39 2.27
N ARG A 117 19.67 4.22 1.52
CA ARG A 117 20.62 3.77 0.48
C ARG A 117 21.72 2.83 0.99
N ASN A 118 21.98 2.78 2.31
CA ASN A 118 23.04 1.96 2.89
C ASN A 118 22.55 0.56 3.31
N HIS A 119 21.23 0.34 3.42
CA HIS A 119 20.64 -0.87 4.04
C HIS A 119 19.70 -1.67 3.13
N ASN A 120 19.92 -1.65 1.81
CA ASN A 120 19.11 -2.26 0.72
C ASN A 120 17.92 -1.40 0.28
N ASN A 121 18.13 -0.64 -0.81
CA ASN A 121 17.13 0.12 -1.55
C ASN A 121 15.79 -0.63 -1.65
N GLY A 122 14.77 -0.12 -0.96
CA GLY A 122 13.54 -0.87 -0.85
C GLY A 122 12.43 -0.14 -0.12
N ILE A 123 11.21 -0.59 -0.37
CA ILE A 123 10.06 -0.26 0.45
C ILE A 123 9.43 -1.54 0.97
N THR A 124 9.28 -1.59 2.29
CA THR A 124 8.58 -2.68 2.96
C THR A 124 7.14 -2.26 3.21
N MET A 125 6.22 -2.96 2.56
CA MET A 125 4.78 -2.82 2.80
C MET A 125 4.30 -3.89 3.76
N PHE A 126 3.33 -3.52 4.60
CA PHE A 126 2.71 -4.43 5.55
C PHE A 126 1.29 -4.78 5.08
N TYR A 127 0.87 -5.99 5.41
CA TYR A 127 -0.43 -6.53 5.07
C TYR A 127 -1.04 -7.18 6.30
N CYS A 128 -2.34 -7.02 6.44
CA CYS A 128 -3.15 -7.72 7.43
C CYS A 128 -3.96 -8.77 6.69
N TYR A 129 -3.56 -10.02 6.83
CA TYR A 129 -4.29 -11.17 6.34
C TYR A 129 -5.40 -11.52 7.32
N TYR A 130 -6.63 -11.66 6.83
CA TYR A 130 -7.79 -12.02 7.64
C TYR A 130 -8.33 -13.36 7.17
N GLU A 131 -8.48 -14.30 8.10
CA GLU A 131 -9.11 -15.63 7.92
C GLU A 131 -9.94 -16.05 9.12
#